data_AF-M7BSE9-F1
#
_entry.id   AF-M7BSE9-F1
#
_cell.length_a   1.000
_cell.length_b   1.000
_cell.length_c   1.000
_cell.angle_alpha   90.00
_cell.angle_beta   90.00
_cell.angle_gamma   90.00
#
_symmetry.space_group_name_H-M   'P 1'
#
loop_
_entity.id
_entity.type
_entity.pdbx_description
1 polymer ?
#
loop_
_entity_poly.entity_id
_entity_poly.type
_entity_poly.pdbx_seq_one_letter_code
_entity_poly.pdbx_strand_id
1 'polypeptide(L)' 'MRARFSRAWQLHHNAIQDRLVKAIPTTLGEITVNRAISGTDSQLRPGIVVTSEEQRRVVMVAIRVPFENRTPTFHGV' A
#
# COMPACT_ATOMS: atom_id res chain seq x y z
N MET A 1 11.11 -5.20 -16.15
CA MET A 1 10.78 -3.79 -16.46
C MET A 1 10.12 -3.17 -15.22
N ARG A 2 10.76 -2.22 -14.52
CA ARG A 2 10.10 -1.48 -13.43
C ARG A 2 9.30 -0.34 -14.06
N ALA A 3 7.97 -0.40 -14.01
CA ALA A 3 7.14 0.76 -14.35
C ALA A 3 7.51 1.89 -13.38
N ARG A 4 8.11 2.96 -13.91
CA ARG A 4 8.32 4.19 -13.14
C ARG A 4 6.99 4.94 -13.13
N PHE A 5 6.25 4.81 -12.04
CA PHE A 5 5.09 5.67 -11.82
C PHE A 5 5.53 7.12 -11.64
N SER A 6 4.68 8.07 -12.01
CA SER A 6 4.98 9.50 -11.82
C SER A 6 5.14 9.81 -10.33
N ARG A 7 5.92 10.87 -10.00
CA ARG A 7 6.06 11.34 -8.61
C ARG A 7 4.69 11.65 -7.99
N ALA A 8 3.78 12.24 -8.75
CA ALA A 8 2.42 12.53 -8.30
C ALA A 8 1.65 11.27 -7.92
N TRP A 9 1.75 10.22 -8.74
CA TRP A 9 1.12 8.93 -8.43
C TRP A 9 1.69 8.31 -7.15
N GLN A 10 3.02 8.33 -6.99
CA GLN A 10 3.66 7.78 -5.78
C GLN A 10 3.26 8.56 -4.52
N LEU A 11 3.18 9.88 -4.60
CA LEU A 11 2.71 10.71 -3.49
C LEU A 11 1.24 10.42 -3.14
N HIS A 12 0.38 10.22 -4.13
CA HIS A 12 -1.01 9.85 -3.91
C HIS A 12 -1.13 8.46 -3.25
N HIS A 13 -0.37 7.48 -3.74
CA HIS A 13 -0.27 6.16 -3.11
C HIS A 13 0.15 6.26 -1.65
N ASN A 14 1.22 6.99 -1.35
CA ASN A 14 1.72 7.16 0.02
C ASN A 14 0.70 7.87 0.91
N ALA A 15 0.01 8.90 0.40
CA ALA A 15 -1.01 9.61 1.17
C ALA A 15 -2.20 8.71 1.54
N ILE A 16 -2.62 7.81 0.65
CA ILE A 16 -3.65 6.80 0.96
C ILE A 16 -3.12 5.82 2.01
N GLN A 17 -1.89 5.34 1.84
CA GLN A 17 -1.25 4.42 2.78
C GLN A 17 -1.17 5.01 4.19
N ASP A 18 -0.71 6.24 4.33
CA ASP A 18 -0.58 6.92 5.62
C ASP A 18 -1.94 7.12 6.30
N ARG A 19 -2.99 7.41 5.53
CA ARG A 19 -4.36 7.52 6.06
C ARG A 19 -4.88 6.19 6.56
N LEU A 20 -4.64 5.11 5.82
CA LEU A 20 -5.04 3.76 6.25
C LEU A 20 -4.29 3.33 7.51
N VAL A 21 -2.97 3.54 7.57
CA VAL A 21 -2.18 3.24 8.77
C VAL A 21 -2.72 3.95 10.00
N LYS A 22 -3.10 5.24 9.87
CA LYS A 22 -3.71 6.01 10.98
C LYS A 22 -5.11 5.54 11.36
N ALA A 23 -5.86 4.95 10.42
CA ALA A 23 -7.22 4.49 10.65
C ALA A 23 -7.29 3.08 11.23
N ILE A 24 -6.24 2.27 11.09
CA ILE A 24 -6.16 0.92 11.66
C ILE A 24 -6.08 1.03 13.19
N PRO A 25 -7.02 0.43 13.94
CA PRO A 25 -6.93 0.39 15.39
C PRO A 25 -5.67 -0.33 15.86
N THR A 26 -4.93 0.26 16.79
CA THR A 26 -3.73 -0.34 17.38
C THR A 26 -4.01 -1.64 18.12
N THR A 27 -5.27 -1.86 18.53
CA THR A 27 -5.74 -3.10 19.15
C THR A 27 -5.76 -4.29 18.19
N LEU A 28 -5.65 -4.08 16.88
CA LEU A 28 -5.60 -5.17 15.89
C LEU A 28 -4.22 -5.82 15.78
N GLY A 29 -3.17 -5.21 16.36
CA GLY A 29 -1.82 -5.75 16.37
C GLY A 29 -0.76 -4.75 15.89
N GLU A 30 0.45 -5.26 15.73
CA GLU A 30 1.58 -4.48 15.23
C GLU A 30 1.40 -4.14 13.75
N ILE A 31 1.53 -2.87 13.40
CA ILE A 31 1.43 -2.39 12.03
C ILE A 31 2.84 -2.22 11.46
N THR A 32 3.13 -2.92 10.37
CA THR A 32 4.37 -2.75 9.59
C THR A 32 4.05 -2.27 8.18
N VAL A 33 4.95 -1.44 7.64
CA VAL A 33 4.72 -0.72 6.39
C VAL A 33 5.95 -0.85 5.49
N ASN A 34 5.78 -1.35 4.26
CA ASN A 34 6.87 -1.53 3.28
C ASN A 34 8.10 -2.28 3.83
N ARG A 35 7.88 -3.20 4.77
CA ARG A 35 8.93 -4.05 5.38
C ARG A 35 8.72 -5.51 5.02
N ALA A 36 9.81 -6.27 5.08
CA ALA A 36 9.73 -7.72 4.99
C ALA A 36 9.02 -8.27 6.24
N ILE A 37 8.26 -9.34 6.08
CA ILE A 37 7.57 -9.99 7.18
C ILE A 37 8.58 -10.89 7.90
N SER A 38 8.83 -10.59 9.17
CA SER A 38 9.69 -11.41 10.04
C SER A 38 9.19 -12.85 10.12
N GLY A 39 10.11 -13.81 10.16
CA GLY A 39 9.77 -15.24 10.20
C GLY A 39 9.42 -15.87 8.84
N THR A 40 9.60 -15.13 7.74
CA THR A 40 9.51 -15.67 6.39
C THR A 40 10.82 -15.42 5.64
N ASP A 41 11.24 -16.38 4.80
CA ASP A 41 12.39 -16.20 3.89
C ASP A 41 12.07 -15.28 2.70
N SER A 42 10.85 -14.73 2.66
CA SER A 42 10.37 -13.90 1.59
C SER A 42 10.93 -12.48 1.71
N GLN A 43 11.54 -12.00 0.63
CA GLN A 43 11.97 -10.60 0.52
C GLN A 43 10.83 -9.65 0.11
N LEU A 44 9.59 -10.15 0.01
CA LEU A 44 8.44 -9.32 -0.33
C LEU A 44 8.20 -8.26 0.73
N ARG A 45 7.79 -7.07 0.26
CA ARG A 45 7.50 -5.90 1.10
C ARG A 45 6.08 -5.42 0.81
N PRO A 46 5.08 -6.00 1.47
CA PRO A 46 3.71 -5.56 1.32
C PRO A 46 3.55 -4.10 1.77
N GLY A 47 2.54 -3.41 1.24
CA GLY A 47 2.27 -2.02 1.57
C GLY A 47 1.99 -1.82 3.05
N ILE A 48 1.02 -2.56 3.60
CA ILE A 48 0.70 -2.59 5.02
C ILE A 48 0.47 -4.04 5.46
N VAL A 49 1.04 -4.41 6.60
CA VAL A 49 0.77 -5.68 7.28
C VAL A 49 0.42 -5.39 8.73
N VAL A 50 -0.61 -6.05 9.24
CA VAL A 50 -1.00 -6.03 10.66
C VAL A 50 -0.85 -7.45 11.21
N THR A 51 -0.04 -7.61 12.25
CA THR A 51 0.24 -8.89 12.89
C THR A 51 -0.22 -8.89 14.34
N SER A 52 -1.06 -9.86 14.70
CA SER A 52 -1.43 -10.14 16.09
C SER A 52 -1.01 -11.57 16.44
N GLU A 53 0.01 -11.71 17.26
CA GLU A 53 0.45 -13.02 17.76
C GLU A 53 -0.58 -13.63 18.70
N GLU A 54 -1.15 -12.81 19.60
CA GLU A 54 -2.19 -13.21 20.54
C GLU A 54 -3.39 -13.83 19.80
N GLN A 55 -3.84 -13.19 18.73
CA GLN A 55 -4.98 -13.66 17.92
C GLN A 55 -4.57 -14.64 16.82
N ARG A 56 -3.27 -14.96 16.67
CA ARG A 56 -2.69 -15.74 15.56
C ARG A 56 -3.19 -15.29 14.19
N ARG A 57 -3.22 -13.96 13.98
CA ARG A 57 -3.80 -13.35 12.79
C ARG A 57 -2.79 -12.45 12.07
N VAL A 58 -2.77 -12.55 10.75
CA VAL A 58 -2.05 -11.64 9.86
C VAL A 58 -3.03 -11.05 8.85
N VAL A 59 -3.05 -9.72 8.73
CA VAL A 59 -3.84 -9.00 7.73
C VAL A 59 -2.89 -8.25 6.82
N MET A 60 -3.01 -8.46 5.51
CA MET A 60 -2.19 -7.80 4.49
C MET A 60 -3.08 -6.90 3.65
N VAL A 61 -2.68 -5.63 3.49
CA VAL A 61 -3.43 -4.65 2.69
C VAL A 61 -2.54 -4.17 1.55
N ALA A 62 -2.99 -4.44 0.32
CA ALA A 62 -2.39 -3.92 -0.90
C ALA A 62 -3.19 -2.70 -1.36
N ILE A 63 -2.48 -1.59 -1.62
CA ILE A 63 -3.08 -0.35 -2.11
C ILE A 63 -2.82 -0.28 -3.61
N ARG A 64 -3.89 -0.05 -4.38
CA ARG A 64 -3.79 0.19 -5.82
C ARG A 64 -4.37 1.56 -6.13
N VAL A 65 -3.54 2.46 -6.60
CA VAL A 65 -3.98 3.74 -7.15
C VAL A 65 -4.14 3.55 -8.66
N PRO A 66 -5.37 3.57 -9.21
CA PRO A 66 -5.53 3.56 -10.66
C PRO A 66 -4.84 4.79 -11.24
N PHE A 67 -4.16 4.63 -12.38
CA PHE A 67 -3.68 5.78 -13.14
C PHE A 67 -4.91 6.47 -13.75
N GLU A 68 -5.25 7.67 -13.28
CA GLU A 68 -6.18 8.53 -14.00
C GLU A 68 -5.51 8.97 -15.30
N ASN A 69 -5.76 8.22 -16.37
CA ASN A 69 -5.44 8.63 -17.73
C ASN A 69 -6.40 9.77 -18.09
N ARG A 70 -6.13 11.00 -17.61
CA ARG A 70 -6.87 12.21 -17.99
C ARG A 70 -6.49 12.66 -19.39
N THR A 71 -6.46 11.74 -20.36
CA THR A 71 -6.44 12.15 -21.75
C THR A 71 -7.80 12.80 -22.00
N PRO A 72 -7.89 14.10 -22.33
CA PRO A 72 -9.07 14.55 -23.04
C PRO A 72 -9.02 13.78 -24.35
N THR A 73 -9.99 12.88 -24.54
CA THR A 73 -10.28 12.26 -25.83
C THR A 73 -10.21 13.37 -26.88
N PHE A 74 -9.36 13.21 -27.88
CA PHE A 74 -9.32 14.10 -29.03
C PHE A 74 -10.75 14.37 -29.52
N HIS A 75 -11.18 15.63 -29.46
CA HIS A 75 -12.28 16.12 -30.29
C HIS A 75 -11.75 17.27 -31.14
N GLY A 76 -11.43 16.89 -32.38
CA GLY A 76 -11.37 17.67 -33.62
C GLY A 76 -10.92 19.13 -33.57
N VAL A 77 -9.75 19.40 -34.17
CA VAL A 77 -9.54 20.59 -35.01
C VAL A 77 -9.39 20.11 -36.44
#